data_AF-A0A183GMP7-F1
#
_entry.id   AF-A0A183GMP7-F1
#
_cell.length_a   1.000
_cell.length_b   1.000
_cell.length_c   1.000
_cell.angle_alpha   90.00
_cell.angle_beta   90.00
_cell.angle_gamma   90.00
#
_symmetry.space_group_name_H-M   'P 1'
#
loop_
_entity.id
_entity.type
_entity.pdbx_description
1 polymer ?
#
loop_
_entity_poly.entity_id
_entity_poly.type
_entity_poly.pdbx_seq_one_letter_code
_entity_poly.pdbx_strand_id
1 'polypeptide(L)'
;MNFSDLESEQTTLDSSMSELEGGARPAVNAEHEPSVRGSMEEAEAALRRSANAERQRRVRAGLSQEQIAARRAANAARQRRDRAQLSEEQLAALRAANTARQRRDRAQLSQEQAVARRAANTARQRRTRDDRSETQSAVCRASDTEGRRRIRMEMNDERTAVLRVHDAESHRRARAAMTLEQRTAATASRQLRRVVVQQSSTGIARLISERPMSHSLGDMNHQCSGCGALHFSDEKTAAHSTALNMYSNFGRVSMRFRKLSFIPAAVVHGNG
;
A
#
# COMPACT_ATOMS: atom_id res chain seq x y z
N MET A 1 -14.55 -32.55 -41.46
CA MET A 1 -16.01 -32.33 -41.54
C MET A 1 -16.24 -30.90 -41.10
N ASN A 2 -16.61 -30.04 -42.05
CA ASN A 2 -16.62 -28.58 -41.91
C ASN A 2 -17.97 -28.10 -41.37
N PHE A 3 -17.94 -27.06 -40.54
CA PHE A 3 -19.02 -26.53 -39.70
C PHE A 3 -19.65 -25.28 -40.34
N SER A 4 -19.81 -25.25 -41.68
CA SER A 4 -20.05 -24.00 -42.43
C SER A 4 -21.40 -23.91 -43.14
N ASP A 5 -22.27 -24.92 -43.08
CA ASP A 5 -23.45 -25.00 -43.95
C ASP A 5 -24.82 -24.94 -43.22
N LEU A 6 -24.91 -24.31 -42.03
CA LEU A 6 -26.17 -24.26 -41.26
C LEU A 6 -26.70 -22.85 -40.92
N GLU A 7 -26.14 -21.78 -41.48
CA GLU A 7 -26.58 -20.39 -41.19
C GLU A 7 -27.35 -19.71 -42.33
N SER A 8 -27.84 -20.45 -43.34
CA SER A 8 -28.41 -19.85 -44.56
C SER A 8 -29.94 -19.90 -44.72
N GLU A 9 -30.72 -20.13 -43.66
CA GLU A 9 -32.20 -20.22 -43.78
C GLU A 9 -33.02 -19.46 -42.70
N GLN A 10 -32.50 -18.36 -42.14
CA GLN A 10 -33.25 -17.53 -41.16
C GLN A 10 -33.35 -16.03 -41.49
N THR A 11 -33.31 -15.64 -42.77
CA THR A 11 -33.38 -14.22 -43.17
C THR A 11 -34.56 -13.84 -44.07
N THR A 12 -35.70 -14.54 -44.01
CA THR A 12 -36.85 -14.24 -44.89
C THR A 12 -38.21 -14.11 -44.20
N LEU A 13 -38.26 -13.80 -42.89
CA LEU A 13 -39.53 -13.59 -42.17
C LEU A 13 -39.56 -12.37 -41.23
N ASP A 14 -38.77 -11.32 -41.48
CA ASP A 14 -38.80 -10.08 -40.67
C ASP A 14 -39.06 -8.80 -41.47
N SER A 15 -39.53 -8.92 -42.72
CA SER A 15 -39.66 -7.79 -43.66
C SER A 15 -41.09 -7.29 -43.91
N SER A 16 -42.08 -7.69 -43.10
CA SER A 16 -43.51 -7.37 -43.35
C SER A 16 -44.28 -6.79 -42.18
N MET A 17 -43.62 -6.12 -41.23
CA MET A 17 -44.26 -5.44 -40.08
C MET A 17 -43.64 -4.06 -39.78
N SER A 18 -43.37 -3.24 -40.80
CA SER A 18 -42.80 -1.89 -40.63
C SER A 18 -43.63 -0.75 -41.20
N GLU A 19 -44.81 -1.04 -41.75
CA GLU A 19 -45.73 -0.01 -42.25
C GLU A 19 -47.03 -0.11 -41.47
N LEU A 20 -47.21 0.81 -40.52
CA LEU A 20 -48.47 1.35 -39.99
C LEU A 20 -48.23 1.85 -38.57
N GLU A 21 -47.73 3.08 -38.43
CA GLU A 21 -48.10 4.01 -37.34
C GLU A 21 -47.51 5.40 -37.61
N GLY A 22 -47.83 5.95 -38.79
CA GLY A 22 -47.77 7.39 -39.05
C GLY A 22 -48.96 8.09 -38.37
N GLY A 23 -48.97 8.09 -37.03
CA GLY A 23 -49.95 8.82 -36.23
C GLY A 23 -49.54 10.28 -36.08
N ALA A 24 -49.93 11.11 -37.05
CA ALA A 24 -49.86 12.56 -36.94
C ALA A 24 -50.58 13.02 -35.66
N ARG A 25 -49.81 13.51 -34.68
CA ARG A 25 -50.36 14.18 -33.50
C ARG A 25 -50.81 15.58 -33.90
N PRO A 26 -52.08 15.97 -33.69
CA PRO A 26 -52.49 17.35 -33.90
C PRO A 26 -51.83 18.24 -32.84
N ALA A 27 -50.97 19.16 -33.29
CA ALA A 27 -50.47 20.25 -32.48
C ALA A 27 -51.62 21.24 -32.24
N VAL A 28 -52.37 21.03 -31.15
CA VAL A 28 -53.38 21.98 -30.68
C VAL A 28 -52.87 22.72 -29.44
N ASN A 29 -52.48 23.97 -29.70
CA ASN A 29 -52.62 25.16 -28.85
C ASN A 29 -52.14 25.03 -27.39
N ALA A 30 -50.86 25.34 -27.19
CA ALA A 30 -50.28 25.62 -25.88
C ALA A 30 -50.25 27.14 -25.61
N GLU A 31 -51.42 27.72 -25.36
CA GLU A 31 -51.53 28.95 -24.57
C GLU A 31 -52.55 28.69 -23.45
N HIS A 32 -52.04 28.30 -22.29
CA HIS A 32 -52.83 28.15 -21.07
C HIS A 32 -51.98 28.61 -19.88
N GLU A 33 -52.26 29.83 -19.44
CA GLU A 33 -52.27 30.34 -18.07
C GLU A 33 -51.68 29.38 -16.99
N PRO A 34 -50.47 29.65 -16.48
CA PRO A 34 -49.85 28.84 -15.45
C PRO A 34 -50.22 29.39 -14.07
N SER A 35 -51.18 28.78 -13.35
CA SER A 35 -51.24 29.05 -11.89
C SER A 35 -51.99 28.01 -11.04
N VAL A 36 -52.99 27.28 -11.56
CA VAL A 36 -53.76 26.29 -10.75
C VAL A 36 -53.74 24.86 -11.34
N ARG A 37 -53.47 24.73 -12.64
CA ARG A 37 -53.43 23.43 -13.33
C ARG A 37 -52.22 22.57 -12.95
N GLY A 38 -51.07 23.18 -12.69
CA GLY A 38 -49.84 22.49 -12.34
C GLY A 38 -49.89 21.75 -10.99
N SER A 39 -50.62 22.27 -10.00
CA SER A 39 -50.74 21.64 -8.68
C SER A 39 -51.70 20.44 -8.67
N MET A 40 -52.80 20.51 -9.43
CA MET A 40 -53.68 19.35 -9.67
C MET A 40 -52.99 18.27 -10.50
N GLU A 41 -52.22 18.66 -11.51
CA GLU A 41 -51.45 17.73 -12.34
C GLU A 41 -50.32 17.05 -11.56
N GLU A 42 -49.65 17.77 -10.65
CA GLU A 42 -48.66 17.19 -9.74
C GLU A 42 -49.27 16.24 -8.73
N ALA A 43 -50.45 16.56 -8.17
CA ALA A 43 -51.19 15.69 -7.27
C ALA A 43 -51.66 14.41 -7.98
N GLU A 44 -52.22 14.53 -9.18
CA GLU A 44 -52.57 13.37 -10.01
C GLU A 44 -51.35 12.52 -10.39
N ALA A 45 -50.24 13.17 -10.75
CA ALA A 45 -48.98 12.47 -11.01
C ALA A 45 -48.47 11.75 -9.75
N ALA A 46 -48.60 12.34 -8.57
CA ALA A 46 -48.24 11.72 -7.30
C ALA A 46 -49.12 10.49 -7.00
N LEU A 47 -50.44 10.57 -7.25
CA LEU A 47 -51.35 9.44 -7.13
C LEU A 47 -51.03 8.31 -8.12
N ARG A 48 -50.70 8.65 -9.36
CA ARG A 48 -50.26 7.65 -10.36
C ARG A 48 -48.95 6.98 -9.92
N ARG A 49 -47.98 7.74 -9.39
CA ARG A 49 -46.73 7.21 -8.85
C ARG A 49 -46.98 6.30 -7.64
N SER A 50 -47.85 6.69 -6.72
CA SER A 50 -48.16 5.89 -5.52
C SER A 50 -48.88 4.58 -5.88
N ALA A 51 -49.85 4.63 -6.79
CA ALA A 51 -50.56 3.44 -7.28
C ALA A 51 -49.61 2.48 -8.03
N ASN A 52 -48.70 3.01 -8.85
CA ASN A 52 -47.68 2.20 -9.51
C ASN A 52 -46.70 1.58 -8.49
N ALA A 53 -46.23 2.36 -7.51
CA ALA A 53 -45.37 1.85 -6.45
C ALA A 53 -46.05 0.72 -5.66
N GLU A 54 -47.35 0.85 -5.37
CA GLU A 54 -48.13 -0.19 -4.69
C GLU A 54 -48.29 -1.45 -5.54
N ARG A 55 -48.63 -1.32 -6.82
CA ARG A 55 -48.66 -2.48 -7.74
C ARG A 55 -47.30 -3.18 -7.78
N GLN A 56 -46.21 -2.43 -7.85
CA GLN A 56 -44.86 -3.00 -7.83
C GLN A 56 -44.53 -3.69 -6.51
N ARG A 57 -44.98 -3.17 -5.37
CA ARG A 57 -44.81 -3.82 -4.05
C ARG A 57 -45.51 -5.18 -4.04
N ARG A 58 -46.75 -5.25 -4.50
CA ARG A 58 -47.52 -6.51 -4.59
C ARG A 58 -46.84 -7.53 -5.50
N VAL A 59 -46.43 -7.10 -6.69
CA VAL A 59 -45.67 -7.97 -7.62
C VAL A 59 -44.40 -8.49 -6.97
N ARG A 60 -43.64 -7.65 -6.27
CA ARG A 60 -42.39 -8.06 -5.59
C ARG A 60 -42.66 -9.02 -4.42
N ALA A 61 -43.75 -8.81 -3.68
CA ALA A 61 -44.14 -9.67 -2.57
C ALA A 61 -44.54 -11.09 -3.03
N GLY A 62 -45.08 -11.22 -4.25
CA GLY A 62 -45.46 -12.51 -4.84
C GLY A 62 -44.34 -13.26 -5.57
N LEU A 63 -43.10 -12.75 -5.59
CA LEU A 63 -42.00 -13.43 -6.29
C LEU A 63 -41.44 -14.59 -5.48
N SER A 64 -41.13 -15.71 -6.16
CA SER A 64 -40.36 -16.80 -5.57
C SER A 64 -38.90 -16.39 -5.33
N GLN A 65 -38.16 -17.15 -4.50
CA GLN A 65 -36.75 -16.89 -4.26
C GLN A 65 -35.90 -16.96 -5.54
N GLU A 66 -36.21 -17.89 -6.44
CA GLU A 66 -35.54 -18.01 -7.74
C GLU A 66 -35.81 -16.79 -8.63
N GLN A 67 -37.06 -16.32 -8.68
CA GLN A 67 -37.41 -15.11 -9.43
C GLN A 67 -36.74 -13.86 -8.84
N ILE A 68 -36.64 -13.77 -7.51
CA ILE A 68 -35.89 -12.70 -6.83
C ILE A 68 -34.41 -12.76 -7.21
N ALA A 69 -33.80 -13.95 -7.19
CA ALA A 69 -32.40 -14.15 -7.56
C ALA A 69 -32.14 -13.77 -9.03
N ALA A 70 -32.97 -14.26 -9.96
CA ALA A 70 -32.89 -13.94 -11.39
C ALA A 70 -33.02 -12.44 -11.63
N ARG A 71 -33.98 -11.77 -10.98
CA ARG A 71 -34.15 -10.32 -11.06
C ARG A 71 -32.94 -9.56 -10.53
N ARG A 72 -32.35 -9.99 -9.40
CA ARG A 72 -31.12 -9.40 -8.85
C ARG A 72 -29.94 -9.59 -9.80
N ALA A 73 -29.79 -10.76 -10.39
CA ALA A 73 -28.74 -11.04 -11.38
C ALA A 73 -28.87 -10.15 -12.62
N ALA A 74 -30.08 -10.03 -13.19
CA ALA A 74 -30.36 -9.16 -14.33
C ALA A 74 -30.09 -7.67 -14.02
N ASN A 75 -30.48 -7.21 -12.83
CA ASN A 75 -30.16 -5.86 -12.36
C ASN A 75 -28.65 -5.63 -12.22
N ALA A 76 -27.92 -6.59 -11.64
CA ALA A 76 -26.47 -6.50 -11.50
C ALA A 76 -25.75 -6.51 -12.86
N ALA A 77 -26.27 -7.26 -13.84
CA ALA A 77 -25.74 -7.27 -15.21
C ALA A 77 -25.95 -5.92 -15.91
N ARG A 78 -27.15 -5.32 -15.79
CA ARG A 78 -27.42 -3.95 -16.29
C ARG A 78 -26.50 -2.94 -15.63
N GLN A 79 -26.41 -2.91 -14.31
CA GLN A 79 -25.53 -1.99 -13.59
C GLN A 79 -24.05 -2.12 -13.98
N ARG A 80 -23.59 -3.34 -14.29
CA ARG A 80 -22.22 -3.55 -14.81
C ARG A 80 -22.03 -2.93 -16.19
N ARG A 81 -23.00 -3.10 -17.10
CA ARG A 81 -22.99 -2.48 -18.42
C ARG A 81 -23.03 -0.96 -18.32
N ASP A 82 -23.96 -0.42 -17.54
CA ASP A 82 -24.11 1.03 -17.35
C ASP A 82 -22.81 1.63 -16.79
N ARG A 83 -22.19 0.98 -15.80
CA ARG A 83 -20.90 1.42 -15.24
C ARG A 83 -19.74 1.36 -16.24
N ALA A 84 -19.72 0.37 -17.13
CA ALA A 84 -18.67 0.25 -18.14
C ALA A 84 -18.76 1.34 -19.22
N GLN A 85 -19.93 1.96 -19.38
CA GLN A 85 -20.18 3.04 -20.33
C GLN A 85 -19.93 4.44 -19.74
N LEU A 86 -19.60 4.54 -18.44
CA LEU A 86 -19.33 5.83 -17.81
C LEU A 86 -17.94 6.34 -18.17
N SER A 87 -17.85 7.63 -18.45
CA SER A 87 -16.58 8.35 -18.56
C SER A 87 -15.85 8.40 -17.20
N GLU A 88 -14.55 8.68 -17.24
CA GLU A 88 -13.74 8.84 -16.02
C GLU A 88 -14.26 9.98 -15.12
N GLU A 89 -14.71 11.09 -15.71
CA GLU A 89 -15.31 12.20 -14.98
C GLU A 89 -16.61 11.80 -14.26
N GLN A 90 -17.48 11.06 -14.95
CA GLN A 90 -18.71 10.54 -14.34
C GLN A 90 -18.40 9.53 -13.23
N LEU A 91 -17.39 8.66 -13.41
CA LEU A 91 -16.94 7.75 -12.36
C LEU A 91 -16.36 8.51 -11.16
N ALA A 92 -15.59 9.58 -11.39
CA ALA A 92 -15.06 10.43 -10.33
C ALA A 92 -16.19 11.13 -9.56
N ALA A 93 -17.19 11.69 -10.26
CA ALA A 93 -18.37 12.30 -9.66
C ALA A 93 -19.17 11.29 -8.81
N LEU A 94 -19.38 10.07 -9.31
CA LEU A 94 -20.02 8.99 -8.55
C LEU A 94 -19.22 8.60 -7.29
N ARG A 95 -17.89 8.49 -7.39
CA ARG A 95 -17.02 8.21 -6.23
C ARG A 95 -17.08 9.33 -5.20
N ALA A 96 -17.08 10.59 -5.64
CA ALA A 96 -17.23 11.76 -4.78
C ALA A 96 -18.58 11.77 -4.06
N ALA A 97 -19.69 11.58 -4.78
CA ALA A 97 -21.03 11.51 -4.22
C ALA A 97 -21.18 10.36 -3.20
N ASN A 98 -20.62 9.18 -3.50
CA ASN A 98 -20.60 8.05 -2.58
C ASN A 98 -19.78 8.35 -1.31
N THR A 99 -18.64 9.02 -1.45
CA THR A 99 -17.81 9.42 -0.31
C THR A 99 -18.55 10.43 0.56
N ALA A 100 -19.21 11.42 -0.03
CA ALA A 100 -20.01 12.41 0.68
C ALA A 100 -21.19 11.77 1.44
N ARG A 101 -21.90 10.81 0.81
CA ARG A 101 -22.94 10.02 1.48
C ARG A 101 -22.36 9.23 2.66
N GLN A 102 -21.27 8.49 2.46
CA GLN A 102 -20.65 7.73 3.54
C GLN A 102 -20.20 8.60 4.72
N ARG A 103 -19.74 9.84 4.46
CA ARG A 103 -19.39 10.79 5.52
C ARG A 103 -20.63 11.19 6.32
N ARG A 104 -21.73 11.53 5.65
CA ARG A 104 -23.01 11.85 6.31
C ARG A 104 -23.52 10.67 7.15
N ASP A 105 -23.55 9.48 6.55
CA ASP A 105 -24.00 8.27 7.25
C ASP A 105 -23.15 7.99 8.49
N ARG A 106 -21.83 8.22 8.42
CA ARG A 106 -20.92 8.07 9.57
C ARG A 106 -21.15 9.12 10.66
N ALA A 107 -21.43 10.37 10.27
CA ALA A 107 -21.69 11.46 11.21
C ALA A 107 -23.01 11.26 11.97
N GLN A 108 -23.96 10.52 11.40
CA GLN A 108 -25.26 10.21 11.99
C GLN A 108 -25.28 8.93 12.84
N LEU A 109 -24.15 8.21 12.96
CA LEU A 109 -24.10 7.00 13.79
C LEU A 109 -24.20 7.35 15.27
N SER A 110 -25.00 6.59 16.01
CA SER A 110 -24.94 6.61 17.48
C SER A 110 -23.58 6.06 17.96
N GLN A 111 -23.23 6.35 19.22
CA GLN A 111 -21.99 5.85 19.81
C GLN A 111 -21.94 4.32 19.79
N GLU A 112 -23.04 3.64 20.12
CA GLU A 112 -23.15 2.18 20.07
C GLU A 112 -22.94 1.63 18.66
N GLN A 113 -23.58 2.24 17.66
CA GLN A 113 -23.41 1.86 16.25
C GLN A 113 -21.96 2.08 15.78
N ALA A 114 -21.31 3.16 16.21
CA ALA A 114 -19.92 3.44 15.91
C ALA A 114 -18.98 2.40 16.54
N VAL A 115 -19.23 1.99 17.79
CA VAL A 115 -18.49 0.90 18.46
C VAL A 115 -18.71 -0.43 17.74
N ALA A 116 -19.95 -0.80 17.44
CA ALA A 116 -20.26 -2.04 16.71
C ALA A 116 -19.59 -2.07 15.33
N ARG A 117 -19.60 -0.95 14.61
CA ARG A 117 -18.91 -0.80 13.32
C ARG A 117 -17.40 -0.97 13.45
N ARG A 118 -16.78 -0.38 14.48
CA ARG A 118 -15.34 -0.55 14.78
C ARG A 118 -15.02 -2.01 15.10
N ALA A 119 -15.82 -2.66 15.94
CA ALA A 119 -15.64 -4.08 16.28
C ALA A 119 -15.74 -4.97 15.03
N ALA A 120 -16.74 -4.75 14.17
CA ALA A 120 -16.90 -5.49 12.92
C ALA A 120 -15.72 -5.26 11.94
N ASN A 121 -15.19 -4.03 11.87
CA ASN A 121 -13.99 -3.74 11.08
C ASN A 121 -12.76 -4.48 11.62
N THR A 122 -12.53 -4.46 12.93
CA THR A 122 -11.43 -5.18 13.57
C THR A 122 -11.54 -6.69 13.32
N ALA A 123 -12.73 -7.26 13.43
CA ALA A 123 -12.98 -8.68 13.15
C ALA A 123 -12.68 -9.04 11.69
N ARG A 124 -13.11 -8.20 10.72
CA ARG A 124 -12.77 -8.38 9.30
C ARG A 124 -11.26 -8.30 9.05
N GLN A 125 -10.58 -7.33 9.67
CA GLN A 125 -9.13 -7.20 9.54
C GLN A 125 -8.38 -8.39 10.11
N ARG A 126 -8.85 -8.98 11.21
CA ARG A 126 -8.27 -10.23 11.76
C ARG A 126 -8.40 -11.36 10.74
N ARG A 127 -9.62 -11.65 10.28
CA ARG A 127 -9.84 -12.68 9.24
C ARG A 127 -8.97 -12.46 8.00
N THR A 128 -8.89 -11.22 7.51
CA THR A 128 -8.05 -10.90 6.35
C THR A 128 -6.56 -11.14 6.62
N ARG A 129 -6.07 -10.96 7.86
CA ARG A 129 -4.69 -11.27 8.23
C ARG A 129 -4.47 -12.78 8.37
N ASP A 130 -5.46 -13.49 8.91
CA ASP A 130 -5.40 -14.94 9.12
C ASP A 130 -5.45 -15.70 7.78
N ASP A 131 -6.23 -15.19 6.81
CA ASP A 131 -6.34 -15.74 5.45
C ASP A 131 -5.16 -15.36 4.54
N ARG A 132 -4.21 -14.55 5.04
CA ARG A 132 -3.13 -13.98 4.23
C ARG A 132 -1.97 -14.97 4.09
N SER A 133 -1.47 -15.14 2.87
CA SER A 133 -0.28 -15.98 2.65
C SER A 133 0.97 -15.41 3.33
N GLU A 134 2.00 -16.24 3.55
CA GLU A 134 3.26 -15.77 4.12
C GLU A 134 3.97 -14.76 3.21
N THR A 135 3.85 -14.91 1.89
CA THR A 135 4.41 -13.96 0.91
C THR A 135 3.72 -12.60 0.99
N GLN A 136 2.39 -12.57 1.02
CA GLN A 136 1.62 -11.34 1.27
C GLN A 136 1.94 -10.76 2.65
N SER A 137 2.27 -11.64 3.62
CA SER A 137 2.71 -11.23 4.94
C SER A 137 4.04 -10.53 4.97
N ALA A 138 5.03 -11.08 4.30
CA ALA A 138 6.32 -10.44 4.10
C ALA A 138 6.18 -9.09 3.39
N VAL A 139 5.34 -8.99 2.35
CA VAL A 139 5.12 -7.75 1.60
C VAL A 139 4.57 -6.63 2.48
N CYS A 140 3.50 -6.85 3.26
CA CYS A 140 3.03 -5.75 4.11
C CYS A 140 3.99 -5.44 5.26
N ARG A 141 4.73 -6.42 5.81
CA ARG A 141 5.77 -6.13 6.80
C ARG A 141 6.86 -5.23 6.20
N ALA A 142 7.31 -5.52 4.97
CA ALA A 142 8.27 -4.69 4.25
C ALA A 142 7.73 -3.27 4.00
N SER A 143 6.48 -3.16 3.53
CA SER A 143 5.80 -1.87 3.34
C SER A 143 5.67 -1.08 4.63
N ASP A 144 5.31 -1.74 5.74
CA ASP A 144 5.21 -1.10 7.06
C ASP A 144 6.58 -0.62 7.55
N THR A 145 7.63 -1.41 7.34
CA THR A 145 9.00 -1.00 7.71
C THR A 145 9.47 0.21 6.91
N GLU A 146 9.16 0.27 5.61
CA GLU A 146 9.52 1.40 4.75
C GLU A 146 8.68 2.64 5.08
N GLY A 147 7.38 2.47 5.38
CA GLY A 147 6.53 3.55 5.91
C GLY A 147 7.11 4.16 7.19
N ARG A 148 7.51 3.30 8.15
CA ARG A 148 8.17 3.75 9.39
C ARG A 148 9.53 4.39 9.14
N ARG A 149 10.26 3.96 8.12
CA ARG A 149 11.54 4.59 7.74
C ARG A 149 11.29 6.00 7.20
N ARG A 150 10.36 6.18 6.27
CA ARG A 150 10.00 7.51 5.73
C ARG A 150 9.55 8.47 6.81
N ILE A 151 8.64 8.06 7.69
CA ILE A 151 8.18 8.87 8.82
C ILE A 151 9.36 9.28 9.72
N ARG A 152 10.34 8.38 9.95
CA ARG A 152 11.53 8.72 10.75
C ARG A 152 12.46 9.71 10.05
N MET A 153 12.60 9.63 8.73
CA MET A 153 13.40 10.59 7.96
C MET A 153 12.76 11.97 7.88
N GLU A 154 11.43 12.03 7.91
CA GLU A 154 10.65 13.29 7.93
C GLU A 154 10.46 13.87 9.34
N MET A 155 10.91 13.17 10.38
CA MET A 155 10.72 13.59 11.77
C MET A 155 11.74 14.64 12.16
N ASN A 156 11.27 15.73 12.77
CA ASN A 156 12.16 16.73 13.35
C ASN A 156 12.70 16.30 14.73
N ASP A 157 13.71 17.02 15.22
CA ASP A 157 14.38 16.70 16.48
C ASP A 157 13.46 16.81 17.71
N GLU A 158 12.55 17.79 17.72
CA GLU A 158 11.57 17.97 18.81
C GLU A 158 10.64 16.76 18.94
N ARG A 159 10.02 16.30 17.83
CA ARG A 159 9.18 15.10 17.84
C ARG A 159 9.99 13.86 18.20
N THR A 160 11.23 13.78 17.73
CA THR A 160 12.14 12.69 18.08
C THR A 160 12.42 12.68 19.60
N ALA A 161 12.63 13.84 20.22
CA ALA A 161 12.83 13.95 21.67
C ALA A 161 11.57 13.52 22.45
N VAL A 162 10.39 13.95 22.03
CA VAL A 162 9.10 13.54 22.64
C VAL A 162 8.91 12.03 22.57
N LEU A 163 9.16 11.42 21.40
CA LEU A 163 9.07 9.95 21.25
C LEU A 163 10.06 9.22 22.16
N ARG A 164 11.30 9.70 22.29
CA ARG A 164 12.30 9.09 23.19
C ARG A 164 11.85 9.11 24.65
N VAL A 165 11.27 10.23 25.10
CA VAL A 165 10.72 10.34 26.47
C VAL A 165 9.56 9.37 26.66
N HIS A 166 8.63 9.32 25.70
CA HIS A 166 7.49 8.41 25.73
C HIS A 166 7.92 6.94 25.72
N ASP A 167 8.90 6.57 24.90
CA ASP A 167 9.45 5.21 24.85
C ASP A 167 10.16 4.84 26.16
N ALA A 168 10.95 5.77 26.73
CA ALA A 168 11.59 5.57 28.02
C ALA A 168 10.55 5.35 29.13
N GLU A 169 9.47 6.12 29.13
CA GLU A 169 8.37 5.97 30.09
C GLU A 169 7.61 4.65 29.89
N SER A 170 7.27 4.31 28.65
CA SER A 170 6.63 3.05 28.29
C SER A 170 7.48 1.85 28.76
N HIS A 171 8.80 1.92 28.57
CA HIS A 171 9.73 0.92 29.08
C HIS A 171 9.78 0.89 30.61
N ARG A 172 9.71 2.03 31.31
CA ARG A 172 9.62 2.07 32.78
C ARG A 172 8.34 1.38 33.26
N ARG A 173 7.19 1.70 32.67
CA ARG A 173 5.88 1.09 33.01
C ARG A 173 5.88 -0.41 32.75
N ALA A 174 6.40 -0.84 31.59
CA ALA A 174 6.52 -2.26 31.25
C ALA A 174 7.41 -3.00 32.26
N ARG A 175 8.54 -2.40 32.69
CA ARG A 175 9.40 -2.99 33.72
C ARG A 175 8.72 -3.07 35.08
N ALA A 176 7.97 -2.05 35.47
CA ALA A 176 7.21 -2.04 36.72
C ALA A 176 6.14 -3.15 36.74
N ALA A 177 5.48 -3.38 35.60
CA ALA A 177 4.44 -4.40 35.44
C ALA A 177 4.99 -5.84 35.30
N MET A 178 6.28 -6.04 35.04
CA MET A 178 6.86 -7.38 34.95
C MET A 178 6.85 -8.11 36.30
N THR A 179 6.45 -9.37 36.27
CA THR A 179 6.54 -10.28 37.42
C THR A 179 7.99 -10.61 37.77
N LEU A 180 8.24 -11.14 38.99
CA LEU A 180 9.58 -11.51 39.42
C LEU A 180 10.22 -12.55 38.50
N GLU A 181 9.47 -13.58 38.11
CA GLU A 181 9.91 -14.62 37.16
C GLU A 181 10.28 -14.05 35.79
N GLN A 182 9.49 -13.10 35.28
CA GLN A 182 9.80 -12.43 34.01
C GLN A 182 11.09 -11.61 34.12
N ARG A 183 11.33 -10.95 35.27
CA ARG A 183 12.56 -10.18 35.50
C ARG A 183 13.79 -11.09 35.60
N THR A 184 13.70 -12.22 36.30
CA THR A 184 14.81 -13.18 36.41
C THR A 184 15.11 -13.81 35.05
N ALA A 185 14.10 -14.23 34.31
CA ALA A 185 14.24 -14.76 32.95
C ALA A 185 14.87 -13.73 31.98
N ALA A 186 14.44 -12.46 32.04
CA ALA A 186 15.03 -11.40 31.23
C ALA A 186 16.50 -11.13 31.59
N THR A 187 16.85 -11.22 32.88
CA THR A 187 18.23 -11.05 33.36
C THR A 187 19.12 -12.22 32.93
N ALA A 188 18.64 -13.46 33.10
CA ALA A 188 19.33 -14.66 32.62
C ALA A 188 19.55 -14.62 31.10
N SER A 189 18.53 -14.22 30.34
CA SER A 189 18.63 -14.05 28.88
C SER A 189 19.69 -13.01 28.49
N ARG A 190 19.81 -11.91 29.25
CA ARG A 190 20.86 -10.90 29.02
C ARG A 190 22.25 -11.45 29.35
N GLN A 191 22.39 -12.23 30.42
CA GLN A 191 23.66 -12.87 30.78
C GLN A 191 24.10 -13.87 29.70
N LEU A 192 23.19 -14.73 29.24
CA LEU A 192 23.47 -15.67 28.15
C LEU A 192 23.90 -14.94 26.87
N ARG A 193 23.21 -13.87 26.48
CA ARG A 193 23.62 -13.07 25.32
C ARG A 193 25.00 -12.44 25.49
N ARG A 194 25.34 -11.96 26.69
CA ARG A 194 26.70 -11.45 26.97
C ARG A 194 27.76 -12.53 26.81
N VAL A 195 27.51 -13.74 27.33
CA VAL A 195 28.43 -14.88 27.21
C VAL A 195 28.59 -15.30 25.75
N VAL A 196 27.48 -15.42 25.00
CA VAL A 196 27.52 -15.77 23.56
C VAL A 196 28.27 -14.71 22.75
N VAL A 197 28.00 -13.42 23.00
CA VAL A 197 28.74 -12.35 22.34
C VAL A 197 30.23 -12.42 22.69
N GLN A 198 30.61 -12.66 23.95
CA GLN A 198 32.01 -12.79 24.35
C GLN A 198 32.71 -14.01 23.73
N GLN A 199 32.03 -15.15 23.61
CA GLN A 199 32.57 -16.35 22.98
C GLN A 199 32.69 -16.19 21.45
N SER A 200 31.71 -15.56 20.81
CA SER A 200 31.74 -15.25 19.37
C SER A 200 32.66 -14.06 19.02
N SER A 201 32.97 -13.20 19.99
CA SER A 201 33.97 -12.14 19.89
C SER A 201 35.34 -12.58 20.37
N THR A 202 35.63 -13.88 20.42
CA THR A 202 37.01 -14.41 20.40
C THR A 202 37.68 -14.16 19.04
N GLY A 203 37.49 -12.96 18.48
CA GLY A 203 38.55 -12.32 17.71
C GLY A 203 39.67 -11.99 18.69
N ILE A 204 40.47 -13.00 19.02
CA ILE A 204 41.86 -12.96 19.49
C ILE A 204 42.27 -11.58 20.04
N ALA A 205 41.69 -11.15 21.15
CA ALA A 205 42.35 -10.18 22.01
C ALA A 205 43.38 -10.98 22.82
N ARG A 206 44.48 -11.37 22.16
CA ARG A 206 45.63 -11.97 22.83
C ARG A 206 46.07 -11.03 23.95
N LEU A 207 46.34 -11.60 25.12
CA LEU A 207 47.05 -10.89 26.19
C LEU A 207 48.27 -10.20 25.57
N ILE A 208 48.53 -8.96 25.96
CA ILE A 208 49.68 -8.18 25.42
C ILE A 208 51.01 -8.94 25.62
N SER A 209 51.09 -9.80 26.64
CA SER A 209 52.21 -10.69 26.93
C SER A 209 52.35 -11.92 26.00
N GLU A 210 51.32 -12.25 25.22
CA GLU A 210 51.29 -13.37 24.26
C GLU A 210 51.23 -12.87 22.80
N ARG A 211 51.67 -11.63 22.55
CA ARG A 211 51.90 -11.16 21.20
C ARG A 211 53.15 -11.90 20.67
N PRO A 212 53.05 -12.76 19.63
CA PRO A 212 54.24 -13.28 18.99
C PRO A 212 55.06 -12.07 18.49
N MET A 213 56.25 -11.90 19.05
CA MET A 213 57.15 -10.75 18.78
C MET A 213 57.72 -10.73 17.36
N SER A 214 57.17 -11.52 16.45
CA SER A 214 57.55 -11.52 15.05
C SER A 214 56.27 -11.71 14.23
N HIS A 215 55.71 -10.60 13.77
CA HIS A 215 54.83 -10.68 12.61
C HIS A 215 55.67 -11.30 11.47
N SER A 216 55.11 -12.24 10.71
CA SER A 216 55.82 -12.93 9.63
C SER A 216 56.30 -11.99 8.51
N LEU A 217 55.97 -10.71 8.60
CA LEU A 217 56.33 -9.62 7.70
C LEU A 217 57.52 -8.79 8.22
N GLY A 218 58.18 -9.23 9.29
CA GLY A 218 59.33 -8.56 9.90
C GLY A 218 58.94 -7.37 10.79
N ASP A 219 59.91 -6.50 11.07
CA ASP A 219 59.71 -5.30 11.87
C ASP A 219 59.09 -4.17 11.05
N MET A 220 58.19 -3.41 11.68
CA MET A 220 57.52 -2.25 11.06
C MET A 220 58.40 -0.99 11.22
N ASN A 221 59.54 -0.96 10.55
CA ASN A 221 60.55 0.10 10.71
C ASN A 221 60.76 0.96 9.45
N HIS A 222 60.04 0.71 8.35
CA HIS A 222 60.13 1.53 7.14
C HIS A 222 59.10 2.65 7.11
N GLN A 223 59.55 3.89 7.26
CA GLN A 223 58.68 5.06 7.12
C GLN A 223 58.34 5.32 5.66
N CYS A 224 57.04 5.37 5.33
CA CYS A 224 56.57 5.74 4.00
C CYS A 224 56.75 7.24 3.76
N SER A 225 57.41 7.62 2.67
CA SER A 225 57.64 9.01 2.30
C SER A 225 56.34 9.76 1.93
N GLY A 226 55.28 9.06 1.56
CA GLY A 226 54.01 9.67 1.16
C GLY A 226 53.09 10.03 2.35
N CYS A 227 53.05 9.21 3.40
CA CYS A 227 52.12 9.39 4.52
C CYS A 227 52.78 9.47 5.90
N GLY A 228 54.09 9.22 6.02
CA GLY A 228 54.82 9.28 7.28
C GLY A 228 54.59 8.12 8.25
N ALA A 229 53.73 7.14 7.89
CA ALA A 229 53.49 5.95 8.70
C ALA A 229 54.61 4.90 8.54
N LEU A 230 54.81 4.07 9.56
CA LEU A 230 55.71 2.92 9.51
C LEU A 230 55.02 1.72 8.85
N HIS A 231 55.72 1.03 7.95
CA HIS A 231 55.26 -0.16 7.23
C HIS A 231 56.25 -1.31 7.39
N PHE A 232 55.78 -2.53 7.14
CA PHE A 232 56.63 -3.72 7.04
C PHE A 232 57.46 -3.68 5.75
N SER A 233 58.72 -4.12 5.81
CA SER A 233 59.66 -4.11 4.68
C SER A 233 59.16 -4.83 3.45
N ASP A 234 58.43 -5.94 3.67
CA ASP A 234 57.95 -6.83 2.62
C ASP A 234 56.62 -6.36 2.00
N GLU A 235 55.99 -5.33 2.55
CA GLU A 235 54.73 -4.77 2.04
C GLU A 235 54.93 -3.63 1.02
N LYS A 236 56.16 -3.46 0.51
CA LYS A 236 56.35 -2.64 -0.70
C LYS A 236 55.70 -3.31 -1.89
N THR A 237 54.42 -3.00 -2.10
CA THR A 237 53.76 -3.24 -3.38
C THR A 237 54.58 -2.59 -4.50
N ALA A 238 54.81 -3.37 -5.56
CA ALA A 238 55.49 -2.93 -6.78
C ALA A 238 55.01 -1.54 -7.22
N ALA A 239 55.93 -0.73 -7.75
CA ALA A 239 55.80 0.71 -8.04
C ALA A 239 54.61 1.15 -8.93
N HIS A 240 53.73 0.23 -9.34
CA HIS A 240 52.59 0.47 -10.23
C HIS A 240 51.24 0.00 -9.67
N SER A 241 51.19 -0.45 -8.41
CA SER A 241 49.95 -0.86 -7.76
C SER A 241 49.19 0.33 -7.15
N THR A 242 48.05 0.70 -7.74
CA THR A 242 47.09 1.67 -7.14
C THR A 242 46.27 1.10 -5.97
N ALA A 243 46.63 -0.09 -5.49
CA ALA A 243 46.01 -0.72 -4.33
C ALA A 243 47.02 -0.75 -3.17
N LEU A 244 46.82 0.15 -2.21
CA LEU A 244 47.42 0.03 -0.87
C LEU A 244 46.58 -0.98 -0.08
N ASN A 245 47.12 -2.17 0.17
CA ASN A 245 46.63 -2.95 1.30
C ASN A 245 47.11 -2.22 2.55
N MET A 246 46.20 -1.66 3.33
CA MET A 246 46.53 -1.14 4.66
C MET A 246 46.15 -2.20 5.69
N TYR A 247 47.15 -2.89 6.23
CA TYR A 247 46.95 -3.70 7.43
C TYR A 247 47.08 -2.78 8.64
N SER A 248 45.96 -2.46 9.28
CA SER A 248 45.99 -1.88 10.64
C SER A 248 45.78 -3.00 11.66
N ASN A 249 46.18 -2.76 12.92
CA ASN A 249 45.96 -3.68 14.04
C ASN A 249 44.47 -4.04 14.29
N PHE A 250 43.53 -3.43 13.57
CA PHE A 250 42.08 -3.70 13.65
C PHE A 250 41.53 -4.59 12.53
N GLY A 251 42.40 -5.18 11.71
CA GLY A 251 42.00 -6.08 10.63
C GLY A 251 42.06 -5.43 9.24
N ARG A 252 41.87 -6.27 8.21
CA ARG A 252 42.09 -5.95 6.80
C ARG A 252 40.98 -5.03 6.27
N VAL A 253 41.33 -3.76 6.00
CA VAL A 253 40.43 -2.82 5.32
C VAL A 253 40.91 -2.65 3.88
N SER A 254 40.17 -3.21 2.92
CA SER A 254 40.45 -2.98 1.49
C SER A 254 39.69 -1.74 1.03
N MET A 255 40.40 -0.64 0.80
CA MET A 255 39.85 0.54 0.12
C MET A 255 40.20 0.48 -1.37
N ARG A 256 39.19 0.32 -2.22
CA ARG A 256 39.35 0.46 -3.67
C ARG A 256 39.09 1.91 -4.06
N PHE A 257 40.16 2.65 -4.36
CA PHE A 257 40.02 3.95 -5.00
C PHE A 257 39.59 3.73 -6.45
N ARG A 258 38.34 4.03 -6.77
CA ARG A 258 37.91 4.14 -8.18
C ARG A 258 38.58 5.39 -8.73
N LYS A 259 39.44 5.20 -9.74
CA LYS A 259 40.02 6.27 -10.54
C LYS A 259 38.84 7.06 -11.13
N LEU A 260 38.59 8.26 -10.62
CA LEU A 260 37.66 9.19 -11.24
C LEU A 260 38.30 9.59 -12.58
N SER A 261 37.83 8.98 -13.66
CA SER A 261 38.14 9.41 -15.00
C SER A 261 37.64 10.84 -15.15
N PHE A 262 38.58 11.78 -15.20
CA PHE A 262 38.35 13.18 -15.53
C PHE A 262 37.73 13.21 -16.94
N ILE A 263 36.44 13.48 -17.04
CA ILE A 263 35.77 13.73 -18.32
C ILE A 263 36.07 15.19 -18.66
N PRO A 264 36.86 15.51 -19.70
CA PRO A 264 37.06 16.89 -20.11
C PRO A 264 35.72 17.47 -20.57
N ALA A 265 35.38 18.65 -20.03
CA ALA A 265 34.20 19.38 -20.42
C ALA A 265 34.27 19.71 -21.92
N ALA A 266 33.29 19.22 -22.68
CA ALA A 266 33.12 19.62 -24.07
C ALA A 266 32.78 21.12 -24.12
N VAL A 267 33.69 21.88 -24.72
CA VAL A 267 33.49 23.29 -25.06
C VAL A 267 32.38 23.37 -26.11
N VAL A 268 31.23 23.91 -25.72
CA VAL A 268 30.15 24.24 -26.64
C VAL A 268 30.52 25.54 -27.35
N HIS A 269 31.00 25.44 -28.59
CA HIS A 269 31.05 26.59 -29.50
C HIS A 269 29.64 26.86 -30.03
N GLY A 270 29.03 27.94 -29.58
CA GLY A 270 27.86 28.52 -30.22
C GLY A 270 28.29 29.29 -31.47
N ASN A 271 27.77 28.90 -32.63
CA ASN A 271 27.82 29.73 -33.83
C ASN A 271 26.67 30.74 -33.77
N GLY A 272 27.02 32.02 -33.81
CA GLY A 272 26.17 33.09 -34.33
C GLY A 272 26.39 33.26 -35.82
#